data_AF-A0A357EXK7-F1
#
_entry.id   AF-A0A357EXK7-F1
#
_cell.length_a   1.000
_cell.length_b   1.000
_cell.length_c   1.000
_cell.angle_alpha   90.00
_cell.angle_beta   90.00
_cell.angle_gamma   90.00
#
_symmetry.space_group_name_H-M   'P 1'
#
loop_
_entity.id
_entity.type
_entity.pdbx_description
1 polymer ?
#
loop_
_entity_poly.entity_id
_entity_poly.type
_entity_poly.pdbx_seq_one_letter_code
_entity_poly.pdbx_strand_id
1 'polypeptide(L)'
;EYERELTTDLDDETPDKPKGIALHTKILIGLIVGVGGGLIVNTVVGGDNEWVIWTVENFTRPIGQLFLNLLLMIVVPLVFSSLVVGVAGIGDIRKLGRIGFKSFAYTLVISAISVVIGLTLANTIRPGERLSPETAAELKAEFSSGASSATTAQKQAAETSRTETALMQAVKTIVPSN
;
A
#
# COMPACT_ATOMS: atom_id res chain seq x y z
N GLU A 1 46.07 -19.30 -37.24
CA GLU A 1 45.23 -20.28 -37.97
C GLU A 1 44.82 -21.43 -37.05
N TYR A 2 44.24 -21.20 -35.87
CA TYR A 2 43.54 -22.22 -35.07
C TYR A 2 42.67 -21.51 -34.05
N GLU A 3 41.49 -21.10 -34.47
CA GLU A 3 40.26 -21.06 -33.68
C GLU A 3 39.17 -20.58 -34.63
N ARG A 4 38.75 -21.53 -35.48
CA ARG A 4 37.54 -21.41 -36.30
C ARG A 4 36.35 -21.36 -35.35
N GLU A 5 35.50 -20.37 -35.57
CA GLU A 5 34.06 -20.53 -35.69
C GLU A 5 33.51 -21.82 -35.03
N LEU A 6 33.35 -21.78 -33.70
CA LEU A 6 32.15 -22.35 -33.11
C LEU A 6 31.07 -21.28 -33.23
N THR A 7 30.52 -21.16 -34.44
CA THR A 7 29.12 -20.78 -34.59
C THR A 7 28.36 -21.88 -33.87
N THR A 8 28.13 -21.65 -32.59
CA THR A 8 27.16 -22.39 -31.83
C THR A 8 25.83 -22.08 -32.49
N ASP A 9 25.47 -22.92 -33.46
CA ASP A 9 24.13 -23.13 -33.98
C ASP A 9 23.28 -23.68 -32.84
N LEU A 10 23.09 -22.86 -31.81
CA LEU A 10 21.89 -22.93 -31.02
C LEU A 10 20.81 -22.40 -31.95
N ASP A 11 20.23 -23.32 -32.72
CA ASP A 11 18.79 -23.28 -32.93
C ASP A 11 18.15 -23.30 -31.54
N ASP A 12 18.18 -22.15 -30.86
CA ASP A 12 17.37 -21.82 -29.70
C ASP A 12 15.93 -21.68 -30.21
N GLU A 13 15.39 -22.74 -30.80
CA GLU A 13 13.98 -23.02 -30.66
C GLU A 13 13.77 -23.25 -29.16
N THR A 14 13.65 -22.15 -28.41
CA THR A 14 13.19 -22.17 -27.03
C THR A 14 11.72 -22.56 -27.12
N PRO A 15 11.32 -23.83 -26.93
CA PRO A 15 9.94 -24.21 -27.05
C PRO A 15 9.35 -24.03 -25.66
N ASP A 16 9.30 -22.79 -25.19
CA ASP A 16 8.68 -22.50 -23.91
C ASP A 16 7.95 -21.16 -23.95
N LYS A 17 7.01 -21.09 -24.89
CA LYS A 17 5.85 -20.22 -24.71
C LYS A 17 5.03 -20.86 -23.59
N PRO A 18 4.93 -20.24 -22.39
CA PRO A 18 4.17 -20.85 -21.30
C PRO A 18 2.72 -21.06 -21.79
N LYS A 19 2.32 -22.32 -21.93
CA LYS A 19 0.93 -22.72 -22.18
C LYS A 19 0.11 -22.44 -20.92
N GLY A 20 -0.22 -21.17 -20.69
CA GLY A 20 -1.01 -20.75 -19.55
C GLY A 20 -1.32 -19.26 -19.53
N ILE A 21 -2.38 -18.91 -18.81
CA ILE A 21 -2.73 -17.51 -18.53
C ILE A 21 -1.62 -16.88 -17.68
N ALA A 22 -1.21 -15.65 -18.02
CA ALA A 22 -0.18 -14.92 -17.28
C ALA A 22 -0.58 -14.67 -15.82
N LEU A 23 0.39 -14.68 -14.89
CA LEU A 23 0.11 -14.61 -13.44
C LEU A 23 -0.59 -13.31 -13.03
N HIS A 24 -0.22 -12.17 -13.61
CA HIS A 24 -0.90 -10.89 -13.36
C HIS A 24 -2.37 -10.95 -13.81
N THR A 25 -2.66 -11.66 -14.91
CA THR A 25 -4.03 -11.89 -15.37
C THR A 25 -4.80 -12.79 -14.40
N LYS A 26 -4.16 -13.80 -13.79
CA LYS A 26 -4.81 -14.62 -12.74
C LYS A 26 -5.19 -13.77 -11.52
N ILE A 27 -4.32 -12.85 -11.09
CA ILE A 27 -4.61 -11.92 -9.98
C ILE A 27 -5.76 -10.99 -10.37
N LEU A 28 -5.75 -10.44 -11.59
CA LEU A 28 -6.80 -9.57 -12.09
C LEU A 28 -8.16 -10.29 -12.16
N ILE A 29 -8.19 -11.52 -12.68
CA ILE A 29 -9.39 -12.36 -12.69
C ILE A 29 -9.87 -12.61 -11.25
N GLY A 30 -8.95 -12.95 -10.33
CA GLY A 30 -9.29 -13.14 -8.91
C GLY A 30 -9.90 -11.89 -8.26
N LEU A 31 -9.37 -10.70 -8.55
CA LEU A 31 -9.92 -9.43 -8.08
C LEU A 31 -11.32 -9.18 -8.64
N ILE A 32 -11.50 -9.35 -9.95
CA ILE A 32 -12.80 -9.13 -10.62
C ILE A 32 -13.84 -10.11 -10.07
N VAL A 33 -13.48 -11.39 -9.93
CA VAL A 33 -14.37 -12.42 -9.37
C VAL A 33 -14.67 -12.13 -7.91
N GLY A 34 -13.69 -11.72 -7.10
CA GLY A 34 -13.89 -11.39 -5.70
C GLY A 34 -14.82 -10.18 -5.50
N VAL A 35 -14.58 -9.09 -6.24
CA VAL A 35 -15.43 -7.88 -6.20
C VAL A 35 -16.83 -8.18 -6.75
N GLY A 36 -16.91 -8.83 -7.91
CA GLY A 36 -18.19 -9.19 -8.54
C GLY A 36 -19.00 -10.15 -7.67
N GLY A 37 -18.37 -11.21 -7.17
CA GLY A 37 -18.99 -12.17 -6.26
C GLY A 37 -19.47 -11.53 -4.96
N GLY A 38 -18.65 -10.66 -4.35
CA GLY A 38 -19.03 -9.92 -3.14
C GLY A 38 -20.24 -9.01 -3.37
N LEU A 39 -20.28 -8.28 -4.48
CA LEU A 39 -21.41 -7.42 -4.85
C LEU A 39 -22.69 -8.22 -5.13
N ILE A 40 -22.60 -9.34 -5.85
CA ILE A 40 -23.75 -10.21 -6.14
C ILE A 40 -24.34 -10.77 -4.84
N VAL A 41 -23.50 -11.28 -3.94
CA VAL A 41 -23.95 -11.78 -2.63
C VAL A 41 -24.59 -10.66 -1.80
N ASN A 42 -23.99 -9.48 -1.77
CA ASN A 42 -24.53 -8.33 -1.04
C ASN A 42 -25.91 -7.89 -1.55
N THR A 43 -26.11 -7.88 -2.88
CA THR A 43 -27.35 -7.37 -3.51
C THR A 43 -28.48 -8.39 -3.59
N VAL A 44 -28.19 -9.68 -3.76
CA VAL A 44 -29.21 -10.73 -3.91
C VAL A 44 -29.66 -11.30 -2.57
N VAL A 45 -28.71 -11.53 -1.66
CA VAL A 45 -29.00 -12.16 -0.37
C VAL A 45 -29.30 -11.08 0.67
N GLY A 46 -28.58 -9.96 0.65
CA GLY A 46 -28.65 -8.91 1.66
C GLY A 46 -27.57 -9.10 2.72
N GLY A 47 -26.84 -8.03 3.04
CA GLY A 47 -25.66 -8.06 3.94
C GLY A 47 -25.93 -8.54 5.36
N ASP A 48 -27.19 -8.48 5.81
CA ASP A 48 -27.60 -8.81 7.18
C ASP A 48 -27.96 -10.30 7.38
N ASN A 49 -27.77 -11.14 6.35
CA ASN A 49 -28.00 -12.57 6.49
C ASN A 49 -26.88 -13.22 7.30
N GLU A 50 -27.26 -13.93 8.36
CA GLU A 50 -26.33 -14.63 9.27
C GLU A 50 -25.39 -15.59 8.52
N TRP A 51 -25.86 -16.25 7.45
CA TRP A 51 -25.04 -17.13 6.62
C TRP A 51 -23.91 -16.42 5.86
N VAL A 52 -24.17 -15.19 5.39
CA VAL A 52 -23.17 -14.39 4.67
C VAL A 52 -22.13 -13.90 5.66
N ILE A 53 -22.56 -13.38 6.81
CA ILE A 53 -21.67 -12.88 7.86
C ILE A 53 -20.77 -14.01 8.36
N TRP A 54 -21.33 -15.19 8.66
CA TRP A 54 -20.56 -16.35 9.11
C TRP A 54 -19.52 -16.80 8.08
N THR A 55 -19.87 -16.82 6.79
CA THR A 55 -18.94 -17.19 5.72
C THR A 55 -17.81 -16.17 5.57
N VAL A 56 -18.13 -14.88 5.66
CA VAL A 56 -17.14 -13.80 5.59
C VAL A 56 -16.20 -13.86 6.79
N GLU A 57 -16.72 -14.00 8.00
CA GLU A 57 -15.92 -14.01 9.22
C GLU A 57 -15.06 -15.26 9.37
N ASN A 58 -15.59 -16.44 9.02
CA ASN A 58 -14.90 -17.69 9.28
C ASN A 58 -14.00 -18.16 8.12
N PHE A 59 -14.22 -17.68 6.89
CA PHE A 59 -13.40 -18.05 5.73
C PHE A 59 -12.71 -16.84 5.11
N THR A 60 -13.47 -15.86 4.65
CA THR A 60 -12.92 -14.77 3.84
C THR A 60 -11.91 -13.92 4.62
N ARG A 61 -12.26 -13.51 5.85
CA ARG A 61 -11.40 -12.72 6.74
C ARG A 61 -10.11 -13.46 7.10
N PRO A 62 -10.12 -14.69 7.64
CA PRO A 62 -8.89 -15.37 8.03
C PRO A 62 -8.00 -15.70 6.83
N ILE A 63 -8.57 -16.05 5.68
CA ILE A 63 -7.79 -16.28 4.44
C ILE A 63 -7.12 -14.97 3.99
N GLY A 64 -7.85 -13.86 3.99
CA GLY A 64 -7.31 -12.55 3.65
C GLY A 64 -6.22 -12.10 4.62
N GLN A 65 -6.45 -12.31 5.93
CA GLN A 65 -5.47 -11.99 6.96
C GLN A 65 -4.21 -12.85 6.83
N LEU A 66 -4.35 -14.14 6.55
CA LEU A 66 -3.23 -15.04 6.28
C LEU A 66 -2.42 -14.53 5.09
N PHE A 67 -3.07 -14.19 3.98
CA PHE A 67 -2.41 -13.62 2.81
C PHE A 67 -1.61 -12.35 3.12
N LEU A 68 -2.21 -11.40 3.85
CA LEU A 68 -1.53 -10.17 4.26
C LEU A 68 -0.37 -10.45 5.22
N ASN A 69 -0.54 -11.35 6.18
CA ASN A 69 0.52 -11.75 7.10
C ASN A 69 1.70 -12.39 6.37
N LEU A 70 1.43 -13.22 5.35
CA LEU A 70 2.47 -13.82 4.50
C LEU A 70 3.23 -12.74 3.72
N LEU A 71 2.52 -11.76 3.14
CA LEU A 71 3.15 -10.63 2.46
C LEU A 71 4.03 -9.82 3.42
N LEU A 72 3.49 -9.46 4.59
CA LEU A 72 4.19 -8.66 5.60
C LEU A 72 5.43 -9.38 6.16
N MET A 73 5.35 -10.71 6.37
CA MET A 73 6.47 -11.54 6.82
C MET A 73 7.66 -11.48 5.85
N ILE A 74 7.39 -11.35 4.55
CA ILE A 74 8.44 -11.24 3.53
C ILE A 74 8.92 -9.79 3.40
N VAL A 75 8.03 -8.80 3.44
CA VAL A 75 8.37 -7.40 3.20
C VAL A 75 9.37 -6.85 4.23
N VAL A 76 9.16 -7.13 5.52
CA VAL A 76 10.03 -6.59 6.59
C VAL A 76 11.51 -6.99 6.41
N PRO A 77 11.87 -8.29 6.31
CA PRO A 77 13.26 -8.69 6.11
C PRO A 77 13.81 -8.28 4.74
N LEU A 78 12.99 -8.33 3.69
CA LEU A 78 13.42 -7.96 2.33
C LEU A 78 13.81 -6.48 2.25
N VAL A 79 13.00 -5.59 2.83
CA VAL A 79 13.30 -4.15 2.86
C VAL A 79 14.61 -3.91 3.60
N PHE A 80 14.80 -4.50 4.79
CA PHE A 80 16.06 -4.36 5.54
C PHE A 80 17.27 -4.83 4.74
N SER A 81 17.24 -6.05 4.20
CA SER A 81 18.34 -6.59 3.38
C SER A 81 18.61 -5.76 2.14
N SER A 82 17.56 -5.27 1.45
CA SER A 82 17.70 -4.43 0.26
C SER A 82 18.36 -3.08 0.59
N LEU A 83 18.02 -2.48 1.72
CA LEU A 83 18.64 -1.23 2.18
C LEU A 83 20.10 -1.44 2.55
N VAL A 84 20.44 -2.52 3.27
CA VAL A 84 21.83 -2.85 3.64
C VAL A 84 22.69 -3.05 2.38
N VAL A 85 22.25 -3.90 1.45
CA VAL A 85 22.98 -4.16 0.20
C VAL A 85 23.08 -2.89 -0.67
N GLY A 86 22.01 -2.11 -0.75
CA GLY A 86 21.98 -0.85 -1.50
C GLY A 86 22.94 0.21 -0.96
N VAL A 87 23.01 0.36 0.37
CA VAL A 87 23.94 1.30 1.02
C VAL A 87 25.38 0.80 0.90
N ALA A 88 25.63 -0.49 1.11
CA ALA A 88 26.96 -1.10 0.99
C ALA A 88 27.54 -0.98 -0.43
N GLY A 89 26.71 -1.11 -1.47
CA GLY A 89 27.14 -1.03 -2.87
C GLY A 89 27.60 0.36 -3.33
N ILE A 90 27.13 1.44 -2.68
CA ILE A 90 27.51 2.82 -3.05
C ILE A 90 28.88 3.20 -2.45
N GLY A 91 29.25 2.65 -1.29
CA GLY A 91 30.54 2.84 -0.62
C GLY A 91 30.83 4.25 -0.06
N ASP A 92 30.26 5.31 -0.65
CA ASP A 92 30.47 6.71 -0.26
C ASP A 92 29.20 7.36 0.32
N ILE A 93 29.26 7.72 1.59
CA ILE A 93 28.17 8.35 2.35
C ILE A 93 27.73 9.70 1.75
N ARG A 94 28.65 10.45 1.12
CA ARG A 94 28.32 11.76 0.51
C ARG A 94 27.48 11.57 -0.75
N LYS A 95 27.78 10.54 -1.54
CA LYS A 95 26.98 10.19 -2.72
C LYS A 95 25.60 9.69 -2.31
N LEU A 96 25.52 8.86 -1.27
CA LEU A 96 24.26 8.38 -0.71
C LEU A 96 23.36 9.54 -0.25
N GLY A 97 23.90 10.50 0.52
CA GLY A 97 23.16 11.68 0.96
C GLY A 97 22.62 12.52 -0.20
N ARG A 98 23.41 12.71 -1.27
CA ARG A 98 22.97 13.46 -2.46
C ARG A 98 21.85 12.76 -3.22
N ILE A 99 21.92 11.43 -3.35
CA ILE A 99 20.88 10.63 -4.00
C ILE A 99 19.62 10.62 -3.15
N GLY A 100 19.75 10.40 -1.84
CA GLY A 100 18.65 10.44 -0.88
C GLY A 100 17.92 11.78 -0.89
N PHE A 101 18.65 12.90 -0.87
CA PHE A 101 18.04 14.23 -0.92
C PHE A 101 17.30 14.49 -2.24
N LYS A 102 17.86 14.07 -3.37
CA LYS A 102 17.17 14.17 -4.68
C LYS A 102 15.88 13.34 -4.70
N SER A 103 15.92 12.11 -4.20
CA SER A 103 14.75 11.25 -4.10
C SER A 103 13.70 11.84 -3.15
N PHE A 104 14.10 12.36 -2.00
CA PHE A 104 13.19 12.99 -1.05
C PHE A 104 12.52 14.23 -1.66
N ALA A 105 13.29 15.11 -2.30
CA ALA A 105 12.76 16.26 -3.00
C ALA A 105 11.77 15.85 -4.11
N TYR A 106 12.09 14.79 -4.87
CA TYR A 106 11.18 14.24 -5.89
C TYR A 106 9.88 13.71 -5.27
N THR A 107 9.95 12.96 -4.17
CA THR A 107 8.78 12.45 -3.43
C THR A 107 7.91 13.60 -2.93
N LEU A 108 8.49 14.69 -2.43
CA LEU A 108 7.71 15.86 -1.99
C LEU A 108 6.99 16.53 -3.17
N VAL A 109 7.67 16.72 -4.30
CA VAL A 109 7.07 17.36 -5.48
C VAL A 109 5.91 16.53 -6.01
N ILE A 110 6.09 15.22 -6.20
CA ILE A 110 5.03 14.35 -6.72
C ILE A 110 3.88 14.20 -5.72
N SER A 111 4.17 14.18 -4.41
CA SER A 111 3.13 14.15 -3.37
C SER A 111 2.34 15.46 -3.34
N ALA A 112 2.99 16.61 -3.47
CA ALA A 112 2.33 17.91 -3.55
C ALA A 112 1.40 17.98 -4.77
N ILE A 113 1.87 17.55 -5.94
CA ILE A 113 1.05 17.46 -7.16
C ILE A 113 -0.15 16.53 -6.93
N SER A 114 0.08 15.37 -6.32
CA SER A 114 -0.98 14.39 -6.02
C SER A 114 -2.04 14.98 -5.08
N VAL A 115 -1.64 15.71 -4.04
CA VAL A 115 -2.55 16.39 -3.11
C VAL A 115 -3.35 17.48 -3.82
N VAL A 116 -2.73 18.29 -4.66
CA VAL A 116 -3.42 19.34 -5.44
C VAL A 116 -4.48 18.73 -6.35
N ILE A 117 -4.14 17.66 -7.07
CA ILE A 117 -5.08 16.94 -7.94
C ILE A 117 -6.22 16.35 -7.11
N GLY A 118 -5.90 15.65 -6.01
CA GLY A 118 -6.89 15.05 -5.13
C GLY A 118 -7.85 16.08 -4.54
N LEU A 119 -7.34 17.22 -4.08
CA LEU A 119 -8.15 18.31 -3.53
C LEU A 119 -9.03 18.97 -4.60
N THR A 120 -8.48 19.17 -5.80
CA THR A 120 -9.23 19.75 -6.93
C THR A 120 -10.38 18.84 -7.34
N LEU A 121 -10.14 17.52 -7.48
CA LEU A 121 -11.17 16.54 -7.78
C LEU A 121 -12.21 16.45 -6.66
N ALA A 122 -11.78 16.41 -5.39
CA ALA A 122 -12.69 16.36 -4.26
C ALA A 122 -13.58 17.62 -4.17
N ASN A 123 -13.01 18.81 -4.42
CA ASN A 123 -13.75 20.07 -4.43
C ASN A 123 -14.71 20.20 -5.62
N THR A 124 -14.39 19.56 -6.75
CA THR A 124 -15.23 19.57 -7.96
C THR A 124 -16.37 18.57 -7.85
N ILE A 125 -16.09 17.33 -7.45
CA ILE A 125 -17.08 16.25 -7.36
C ILE A 125 -18.00 16.42 -6.15
N ARG A 126 -17.50 17.07 -5.09
CA ARG A 126 -18.20 17.32 -3.81
C ARG A 126 -18.99 16.09 -3.32
N PRO A 127 -18.32 14.94 -3.13
CA PRO A 127 -19.02 13.70 -2.80
C PRO A 127 -19.84 13.80 -1.50
N GLY A 128 -19.46 14.69 -0.58
CA GLY A 128 -20.14 14.88 0.70
C GLY A 128 -21.56 15.44 0.60
N GLU A 129 -21.90 16.18 -0.47
CA GLU A 129 -23.27 16.69 -0.67
C GLU A 129 -24.25 15.58 -1.10
N ARG A 130 -23.73 14.40 -1.50
CA ARG A 130 -24.52 13.26 -1.99
C ARG A 130 -24.85 12.24 -0.89
N LEU A 131 -24.45 12.48 0.35
CA LEU A 131 -24.75 11.63 1.50
C LEU A 131 -26.10 12.03 2.12
N SER A 132 -26.95 11.07 2.44
CA SER A 132 -28.19 11.34 3.18
C SER A 132 -27.88 11.82 4.61
N PRO A 133 -28.73 12.66 5.22
CA PRO A 133 -28.49 13.18 6.57
C PRO A 133 -28.36 12.08 7.64
N GLU A 134 -29.08 10.97 7.47
CA GLU A 134 -29.02 9.78 8.32
C GLU A 134 -27.66 9.07 8.23
N THR A 135 -27.18 8.77 7.03
CA THR A 135 -25.86 8.18 6.78
C THR A 135 -24.75 9.14 7.24
N ALA A 136 -24.90 10.44 7.01
CA ALA A 136 -23.94 11.43 7.51
C ALA A 136 -23.88 11.50 9.05
N ALA A 137 -25.00 11.26 9.75
CA ALA A 137 -25.04 11.21 11.21
C ALA A 137 -24.42 9.91 11.74
N GLU A 138 -24.68 8.78 11.08
CA GLU A 138 -24.13 7.47 11.43
C GLU A 138 -22.61 7.41 11.21
N LEU A 139 -22.12 7.86 10.05
CA LEU A 139 -20.68 8.02 9.83
C LEU A 139 -20.06 8.95 10.87
N LYS A 140 -20.71 10.08 11.20
CA LYS A 140 -20.18 10.96 12.26
C LYS A 140 -20.15 10.27 13.61
N ALA A 141 -21.11 9.41 13.95
CA ALA A 141 -21.10 8.67 15.21
C ALA A 141 -20.01 7.60 15.24
N GLU A 142 -19.90 6.77 14.21
CA GLU A 142 -18.89 5.71 14.08
C GLU A 142 -17.48 6.31 14.03
N PHE A 143 -17.27 7.27 13.14
CA PHE A 143 -16.01 7.98 13.03
C PHE A 143 -15.79 8.97 14.16
N SER A 144 -16.75 9.36 15.00
CA SER A 144 -16.42 10.17 16.21
C SER A 144 -15.66 9.36 17.25
N SER A 145 -15.88 8.03 17.32
CA SER A 145 -15.11 7.15 18.19
C SER A 145 -13.66 6.98 17.69
N GLY A 146 -13.45 6.70 16.40
CA GLY A 146 -12.12 6.59 15.79
C GLY A 146 -11.44 7.95 15.51
N ALA A 147 -12.20 8.98 15.19
CA ALA A 147 -11.71 10.35 15.06
C ALA A 147 -11.52 11.01 16.41
N SER A 148 -12.07 10.52 17.52
CA SER A 148 -11.54 10.90 18.83
C SER A 148 -10.12 10.38 19.00
N SER A 149 -9.74 9.21 18.48
CA SER A 149 -8.34 8.76 18.45
C SER A 149 -7.47 9.53 17.46
N ALA A 150 -7.97 9.86 16.26
CA ALA A 150 -7.23 10.67 15.29
C ALA A 150 -7.16 12.17 15.66
N THR A 151 -8.21 12.72 16.29
CA THR A 151 -8.29 14.10 16.77
C THR A 151 -7.62 14.24 18.14
N THR A 152 -7.56 13.21 18.98
CA THR A 152 -6.72 13.21 20.19
C THR A 152 -5.26 13.00 19.82
N ALA A 153 -4.92 12.22 18.79
CA ALA A 153 -3.56 12.17 18.23
C ALA A 153 -3.17 13.49 17.54
N GLN A 154 -4.10 14.18 16.86
CA GLN A 154 -3.87 15.52 16.31
C GLN A 154 -3.87 16.62 17.37
N LYS A 155 -4.66 16.51 18.45
CA LYS A 155 -4.62 17.42 19.60
C LYS A 155 -3.39 17.17 20.48
N GLN A 156 -2.93 15.93 20.62
CA GLN A 156 -1.61 15.59 21.17
C GLN A 156 -0.50 16.15 20.27
N ALA A 157 -0.62 16.07 18.93
CA ALA A 157 0.32 16.75 18.03
C ALA A 157 0.26 18.30 18.16
N ALA A 158 -0.89 18.87 18.51
CA ALA A 158 -1.06 20.30 18.76
C ALA A 158 -0.59 20.74 20.17
N GLU A 159 -0.66 19.89 21.20
CA GLU A 159 -0.15 20.15 22.56
C GLU A 159 1.36 19.84 22.69
N THR A 160 1.87 18.80 22.03
CA THR A 160 3.32 18.49 21.92
C THR A 160 4.07 19.60 21.18
N SER A 161 3.40 20.34 20.30
CA SER A 161 3.97 21.50 19.58
C SER A 161 4.54 22.61 20.48
N ARG A 162 4.27 22.61 21.79
CA ARG A 162 4.78 23.63 22.72
C ARG A 162 6.06 23.27 23.48
N THR A 163 6.51 22.01 23.50
CA THR A 163 7.69 21.62 24.33
C THR A 163 8.75 20.78 23.60
N GLU A 164 8.39 20.06 22.53
CA GLU A 164 9.37 19.47 21.59
C GLU A 164 8.84 19.71 20.17
N THR A 165 9.61 20.36 19.29
CA THR A 165 9.22 20.54 17.89
C THR A 165 8.87 19.16 17.30
N ALA A 166 7.75 19.01 16.59
CA ALA A 166 7.36 17.72 15.98
C ALA A 166 8.47 17.08 15.12
N LEU A 167 9.35 17.93 14.58
CA LEU A 167 10.58 17.53 13.89
C LEU A 167 11.59 16.82 14.82
N MET A 168 11.76 17.31 16.05
CA MET A 168 12.65 16.72 17.05
C MET A 168 12.14 15.35 17.51
N GLN A 169 10.82 15.18 17.64
CA GLN A 169 10.21 13.87 17.93
C GLN A 169 10.40 12.89 16.76
N ALA A 170 10.19 13.34 15.51
CA ALA A 170 10.41 12.51 14.32
C ALA A 170 11.89 12.11 14.16
N VAL A 171 12.83 13.00 14.45
CA VAL A 171 14.26 12.67 14.44
C VAL A 171 14.60 11.64 15.52
N LYS A 172 14.01 11.76 16.71
CA LYS A 172 14.23 10.83 17.83
C LYS A 172 13.68 9.42 17.57
N THR A 173 12.68 9.26 16.71
CA THR A 173 12.12 7.95 16.35
C THR A 173 12.77 7.29 15.13
N ILE A 174 13.53 8.04 14.32
CA ILE A 174 14.30 7.48 13.21
C ILE A 174 15.45 6.62 13.70
N VAL A 175 16.04 6.97 14.85
CA VAL A 175 17.12 6.20 15.46
C VAL A 175 16.51 5.24 16.49
N PRO A 176 16.49 3.91 16.24
CA PRO A 176 16.03 2.96 17.23
C PRO A 176 16.95 3.00 18.45
N SER A 177 16.37 3.06 19.64
CA SER A 177 17.08 3.16 20.92
C SER A 177 17.28 1.82 21.64
N ASN A 178 16.90 0.70 21.01
CA ASN A 178 17.15 -0.67 21.46
C ASN A 178 18.17 -1.36 20.56
#